data_AF-A0A9W7E0X6-F1
#
_entry.id   AF-A0A9W7E0X6-F1
#
_cell.length_a   1.000
_cell.length_b   1.000
_cell.length_c   1.000
_cell.angle_alpha   90.00
_cell.angle_beta   90.00
_cell.angle_gamma   90.00
#
_symmetry.space_group_name_H-M   'P 1'
#
loop_
_entity.id
_entity.type
_entity.pdbx_description
1 polymer ?
#
loop_
_entity_poly.entity_id
_entity_poly.type
_entity_poly.pdbx_seq_one_letter_code
_entity_poly.pdbx_strand_id
1 'polypeptide(L)'
;MLAHSKSNLLSALFCQLPNYMCYSNSIAYAKSGGRGEASSLFIVLLTALLFLYGSPLVAGIPRAMAGTLLIHVGVDLFLEGVEVRGWTRAS
;
A
#
# COMPACT_ATOMS: atom_id res chain seq x y z
N MET A 1 -17.03 2.51 -8.93
CA MET A 1 -17.92 2.30 -7.77
C MET A 1 -18.35 0.83 -7.65
N LEU A 2 -19.08 0.24 -8.60
CA LEU A 2 -19.49 -1.18 -8.53
C LEU A 2 -18.33 -2.18 -8.42
N ALA A 3 -17.25 -1.99 -9.18
CA ALA A 3 -16.06 -2.84 -9.07
C ALA A 3 -15.35 -2.72 -7.71
N HIS A 4 -15.37 -1.53 -7.11
CA HIS A 4 -14.74 -1.24 -5.82
C HIS A 4 -15.49 -1.89 -4.66
N SER A 5 -16.82 -1.83 -4.68
CA SER A 5 -17.64 -2.53 -3.69
C SER A 5 -17.49 -4.05 -3.81
N LYS A 6 -17.41 -4.60 -5.03
CA LYS A 6 -17.17 -6.03 -5.26
C LYS A 6 -15.80 -6.49 -4.75
N SER A 7 -14.74 -5.71 -4.96
CA SER A 7 -13.41 -6.05 -4.43
C SER A 7 -13.35 -5.99 -2.91
N ASN A 8 -13.99 -4.99 -2.29
CA ASN A 8 -14.00 -4.87 -0.84
C ASN A 8 -14.85 -5.96 -0.18
N LEU A 9 -15.97 -6.36 -0.81
CA LEU A 9 -16.78 -7.48 -0.35
C LEU A 9 -16.02 -8.81 -0.45
N LEU A 10 -15.29 -9.03 -1.55
CA LEU A 10 -14.43 -10.21 -1.71
C LEU A 10 -13.32 -10.21 -0.64
N SER A 11 -12.69 -9.07 -0.37
CA SER A 11 -11.65 -8.92 0.64
C SER A 11 -12.17 -9.14 2.07
N ALA A 12 -13.41 -8.73 2.35
CA ALA A 12 -14.06 -8.93 3.64
C ALA A 12 -14.33 -10.41 3.96
N LEU A 13 -14.62 -11.24 2.93
CA LEU A 13 -14.74 -12.70 3.10
C LEU A 13 -13.43 -13.35 3.57
N PHE A 14 -12.29 -12.74 3.27
CA PHE A 14 -10.97 -13.15 3.74
C PHE A 14 -10.51 -12.41 5.01
N CYS A 15 -11.43 -11.78 5.77
CA CYS A 15 -11.16 -11.06 7.03
C CYS A 15 -10.17 -9.88 6.87
N GLN A 16 -10.17 -9.21 5.70
CA GLN A 16 -9.32 -8.05 5.44
C GLN A 16 -10.10 -6.74 5.65
N LEU A 17 -9.39 -5.68 6.06
CA LEU A 17 -9.96 -4.32 6.19
C LEU A 17 -10.29 -3.69 4.82
N PRO A 18 -11.26 -2.75 4.75
CA PRO A 18 -11.60 -2.05 3.52
C PRO A 18 -10.40 -1.27 2.96
N ASN A 19 -10.03 -1.57 1.71
CA ASN A 19 -8.88 -0.95 1.07
C ASN A 19 -9.30 0.27 0.24
N TYR A 20 -8.87 1.45 0.66
CA TYR A 20 -8.95 2.68 -0.12
C TYR A 20 -7.60 2.88 -0.80
N MET A 21 -7.59 3.21 -2.10
CA MET A 21 -6.35 3.35 -2.88
C MET A 21 -5.32 4.20 -2.12
N CYS A 22 -4.28 3.55 -1.58
CA CYS A 22 -3.27 4.21 -0.78
C CYS A 22 -2.29 4.97 -1.70
N TYR A 23 -2.15 6.26 -1.45
CA TYR A 23 -1.24 7.15 -2.17
C TYR A 23 0.20 6.62 -2.22
N SER A 24 0.72 6.15 -1.10
CA SER A 24 2.07 5.58 -0.98
C SER A 24 2.29 4.37 -1.92
N ASN A 25 1.34 3.44 -1.97
CA ASN A 25 1.44 2.26 -2.83
C ASN A 25 1.41 2.65 -4.32
N SER A 26 0.61 3.65 -4.68
CA SER A 26 0.53 4.16 -6.05
C SER A 26 1.80 4.89 -6.48
N ILE A 27 2.46 5.67 -5.61
CA ILE A 27 3.74 6.30 -5.93
C ILE A 27 4.84 5.26 -6.10
N ALA A 28 4.92 4.29 -5.19
CA ALA A 28 5.92 3.22 -5.29
C ALA A 28 5.74 2.45 -6.61
N TYR A 29 4.49 2.14 -6.96
CA TYR A 29 4.16 1.48 -8.22
C TYR A 29 4.48 2.34 -9.45
N ALA A 30 4.21 3.65 -9.40
CA ALA A 30 4.52 4.59 -10.48
C ALA A 30 6.03 4.77 -10.69
N LYS A 31 6.81 4.88 -9.60
CA LYS A 31 8.28 4.93 -9.63
C LYS A 31 8.89 3.62 -10.16
N SER A 32 8.21 2.49 -9.97
CA SER A 32 8.63 1.17 -10.46
C SER A 32 8.38 0.96 -11.95
N GLY A 33 7.78 1.92 -12.66
CA GLY A 33 7.47 1.80 -14.09
C GLY A 33 6.38 0.77 -14.43
N GLY A 34 5.66 0.26 -13.43
CA GLY A 34 4.58 -0.71 -13.62
C GLY A 34 3.36 -0.04 -14.25
N ARG A 35 3.13 -0.24 -15.55
CA ARG A 35 1.97 0.34 -16.27
C ARG A 35 0.94 -0.69 -16.72
N GLY A 36 1.11 -1.96 -16.37
CA GLY A 36 0.28 -3.06 -16.88
C GLY A 36 -0.35 -3.94 -15.80
N GLU A 37 -1.47 -4.58 -16.15
CA GLU A 37 -2.23 -5.54 -15.33
C GLU A 37 -1.40 -6.76 -14.90
N ALA A 38 -0.36 -7.12 -15.67
CA ALA A 38 0.53 -8.23 -15.35
C ALA A 38 1.40 -7.97 -14.10
N SER A 39 1.73 -6.70 -13.83
CA SER A 39 2.58 -6.31 -12.70
C SER A 39 1.81 -6.39 -11.37
N SER A 40 0.52 -6.03 -11.36
CA SER A 40 -0.34 -6.23 -10.18
C SER A 40 -0.61 -7.72 -9.90
N LEU A 41 -0.76 -8.54 -10.94
CA LEU A 41 -0.84 -10.01 -10.81
C LEU A 41 0.39 -10.63 -10.16
N PHE A 42 1.59 -10.18 -10.55
CA PHE A 42 2.84 -10.64 -9.93
C PHE A 42 2.92 -10.26 -8.45
N ILE A 43 2.53 -9.02 -8.09
CA ILE A 43 2.53 -8.56 -6.70
C ILE A 43 1.55 -9.36 -5.84
N VAL A 44 0.36 -9.68 -6.37
CA VAL A 44 -0.63 -10.53 -5.68
C VAL A 44 -0.06 -11.94 -5.45
N LEU A 45 0.57 -12.54 -6.45
CA LEU A 45 1.20 -13.86 -6.35
C LEU A 45 2.34 -13.86 -5.32
N LEU A 46 3.21 -12.86 -5.37
CA LEU A 46 4.32 -12.71 -4.44
C LEU A 46 3.83 -12.53 -2.99
N THR A 47 2.77 -11.73 -2.80
CA THR A 47 2.17 -11.48 -1.49
C THR A 47 1.49 -12.73 -0.94
N ALA A 48 0.81 -13.51 -1.77
CA ALA A 48 0.21 -14.79 -1.38
C ALA A 48 1.28 -15.82 -0.96
N LEU A 49 2.39 -15.90 -1.71
CA LEU A 49 3.53 -16.75 -1.34
C LEU A 49 4.19 -16.30 -0.03
N LEU A 50 4.36 -14.98 0.17
CA LEU A 50 4.85 -14.43 1.43
C LEU A 50 3.91 -14.74 2.60
N PHE A 51 2.59 -14.77 2.41
CA PHE A 51 1.68 -15.17 3.47
C PHE A 51 1.83 -16.65 3.86
N LEU A 52 2.08 -17.53 2.88
CA LEU A 52 2.26 -18.97 3.12
C LEU A 52 3.61 -19.30 3.77
N TYR A 53 4.70 -18.64 3.36
CA TYR A 53 6.06 -18.93 3.83
C TYR A 53 6.62 -17.93 4.84
N GLY A 54 5.98 -16.77 5.02
CA GLY A 54 6.48 -15.65 5.84
C GLY A 54 6.14 -15.74 7.33
N SER A 55 5.21 -16.60 7.73
CA SER A 55 4.85 -16.81 9.14
C SER A 55 6.06 -17.05 10.08
N PRO A 56 7.02 -17.95 9.77
CA PRO A 56 8.20 -18.14 10.62
C PRO A 56 9.18 -16.97 10.58
N LEU A 57 9.24 -16.19 9.50
CA LEU A 57 10.17 -15.07 9.34
C LEU A 57 9.74 -13.84 10.16
N VAL A 58 8.43 -13.62 10.30
CA VAL A 58 7.88 -12.46 11.03
C VAL A 58 7.99 -12.64 12.55
N ALA A 59 8.13 -13.87 13.06
CA ALA A 59 8.22 -14.15 14.49
C ALA A 59 9.46 -13.53 15.18
N GLY A 60 10.53 -13.27 14.42
CA GLY A 60 11.75 -12.63 14.92
C GLY A 60 11.75 -11.10 14.85
N ILE A 61 10.74 -10.48 14.24
CA ILE A 61 10.75 -9.03 13.98
C ILE A 61 10.01 -8.28 15.09
N PRO A 62 10.63 -7.28 15.74
CA PRO A 62 9.96 -6.48 16.76
C PRO A 62 8.86 -5.61 16.15
N ARG A 63 7.65 -5.68 16.72
CA ARG A 63 6.45 -4.91 16.31
C ARG A 63 6.68 -3.40 16.26
N ALA A 64 7.66 -2.88 17.01
CA ALA A 64 8.05 -1.48 16.98
C ALA A 64 8.58 -1.02 15.60
N MET A 65 9.23 -1.91 14.82
CA MET A 65 9.72 -1.58 13.48
C MET A 65 8.58 -1.26 12.50
N ALA A 66 7.47 -1.98 12.60
CA ALA A 66 6.28 -1.66 11.80
C ALA A 66 5.73 -0.27 12.15
N GLY A 67 5.75 0.10 13.44
CA GLY A 67 5.36 1.44 13.91
C GLY A 67 6.25 2.54 13.35
N THR A 68 7.58 2.35 13.33
CA THR A 68 8.51 3.33 12.75
C THR A 68 8.30 3.51 11.25
N LEU A 69 8.01 2.43 10.51
CA LEU A 69 7.70 2.50 9.08
C LEU A 69 6.38 3.23 8.81
N LEU A 70 5.36 2.99 9.64
CA LEU A 70 4.08 3.70 9.53
C LEU A 70 4.24 5.20 9.79
N ILE A 71 5.01 5.60 10.80
CA ILE A 71 5.29 7.03 11.03
C ILE A 71 6.12 7.61 9.88
N HIS A 72 7.11 6.89 9.38
CA HIS A 72 7.95 7.35 8.28
C HIS A 72 7.11 7.64 7.01
N VAL A 73 6.26 6.70 6.61
CA VAL A 73 5.34 6.88 5.47
C VAL A 73 4.32 7.99 5.76
N GLY A 74 3.83 8.09 6.99
CA GLY A 74 2.94 9.18 7.40
C GLY A 74 3.56 10.56 7.21
N VAL A 75 4.82 10.74 7.63
CA VAL A 75 5.56 12.01 7.47
C VAL A 75 5.83 12.32 5.99
N ASP A 76 6.19 11.31 5.19
CA ASP A 76 6.40 11.44 3.75
C ASP A 76 5.12 11.97 3.06
N LEU A 77 3.95 11.43 3.43
CA LEU A 77 2.65 11.91 2.94
C LEU A 77 2.33 13.35 3.38
N PHE A 78 2.66 13.73 4.62
CA PHE A 78 2.43 15.09 5.11
C PHE A 78 3.29 16.12 4.36
N LEU A 79 4.57 15.81 4.12
CA LEU A 79 5.48 16.70 3.41
C LEU A 79 5.07 16.88 1.96
N GLU A 80 4.81 15.79 1.23
CA GLU A 80 4.36 15.86 -0.17
C GLU A 80 3.03 16.64 -0.28
N GLY A 81 2.10 16.43 0.65
CA GLY A 81 0.84 17.18 0.68
C GLY A 81 1.01 18.69 0.95
N VAL A 82 1.99 19.08 1.76
CA VAL A 82 2.32 20.49 2.04
C VAL A 82 3.05 21.13 0.86
N GLU A 83 4.03 20.44 0.28
CA GLU A 83 4.79 20.87 -0.90
C GLU A 83 3.83 21.17 -2.07
N VAL A 84 2.93 20.22 -2.37
CA VAL A 84 1.92 20.37 -3.43
C VAL A 84 1.02 21.59 -3.17
N ARG A 85 0.64 21.83 -1.90
CA ARG A 85 -0.14 23.03 -1.51
C ARG A 85 0.65 24.34 -1.60
N GLY A 86 1.97 24.30 -1.45
CA GLY A 86 2.85 25.45 -1.64
C GLY A 86 2.89 25.91 -3.09
N TRP A 87 2.94 24.97 -4.03
CA TRP A 87 2.89 25.25 -5.48
C TRP A 87 1.54 25.81 -5.95
N THR A 88 0.41 25.43 -5.33
CA THR A 88 -0.92 25.93 -5.73
C THR A 88 -1.22 27.37 -5.29
N ARG A 89 -0.42 27.94 -4.36
CA ARG A 89 -0.58 29.32 -3.87
C ARG A 89 0.36 30.34 -4.51
N ALA A 90 1.35 29.87 -5.28
CA ALA A 90 2.36 30.70 -5.91
C ALA A 90 2.04 31.05 -7.39
N SER A 91 0.88 30.64 -7.90
CA SER A 91 0.37 30.94 -9.26
C SER A 91 -0.91 31.76 -9.23
#